data_AF-A0A2Z6NIE4-F1
#
_entry.id   AF-A0A2Z6NIE4-F1
#
_cell.length_a   1.000
_cell.length_b   1.000
_cell.length_c   1.000
_cell.angle_alpha   90.00
_cell.angle_beta   90.00
_cell.angle_gamma   90.00
#
_symmetry.space_group_name_H-M   'P 1'
#
loop_
_entity.id
_entity.type
_entity.pdbx_description
1 polymer ?
#
loop_
_entity_poly.entity_id
_entity_poly.type
_entity_poly.pdbx_seq_one_letter_code
_entity_poly.pdbx_strand_id
1 'polypeptide(L)'
;QIFDNIINRDIQWPKYPEEISYEAYDLMNKLLNENPVQRLGATGATEVKRHAFFKDINWDTLAMQKAMFIPSAESHDTSYFMSRYIWNPEEEHCAGASDFDDITETYSSGSGTGDSLDEDGDVCGSLNDFNNGRNQNLAVQYSFSNFSFKNLSQLVTINYDMMLKNSKDSPNDFNPPVP
;
A
#
# COMPACT_ATOMS: atom_id res chain seq x y z
N GLN A 1 -8.54 -6.52 20.91
CA GLN A 1 -9.19 -5.21 21.14
C GLN A 1 -9.74 -4.60 19.85
N ILE A 2 -8.93 -4.24 18.84
CA ILE A 2 -9.49 -3.65 17.59
C ILE A 2 -10.51 -4.57 16.91
N PHE A 3 -10.16 -5.85 16.76
CA PHE A 3 -11.05 -6.84 16.14
C PHE A 3 -12.37 -6.99 16.91
N ASP A 4 -12.30 -7.02 18.25
CA ASP A 4 -13.47 -7.11 19.11
C ASP A 4 -14.39 -5.89 18.94
N ASN A 5 -13.83 -4.70 18.78
CA ASN A 5 -14.61 -3.48 18.54
C ASN A 5 -15.33 -3.51 17.18
N ILE A 6 -14.70 -4.10 16.16
CA ILE A 6 -15.31 -4.25 14.82
C ILE A 6 -16.48 -5.24 14.88
N ILE A 7 -16.28 -6.40 15.52
CA ILE A 7 -17.30 -7.45 15.60
C ILE A 7 -18.49 -7.01 16.45
N ASN A 8 -18.24 -6.31 17.57
CA ASN A 8 -19.30 -5.87 18.47
C ASN A 8 -19.86 -4.49 18.13
N ARG A 9 -19.35 -3.84 17.08
CA ARG A 9 -19.71 -2.47 16.68
C ARG A 9 -19.61 -1.48 17.85
N ASP A 10 -18.57 -1.63 18.67
CA ASP A 10 -18.27 -0.72 19.77
C ASP A 10 -17.63 0.56 19.21
N ILE A 11 -18.49 1.44 18.69
CA ILE A 11 -18.11 2.70 18.06
C ILE A 11 -18.48 3.84 19.00
N GLN A 12 -17.47 4.59 19.42
CA GLN A 12 -17.64 5.81 20.19
C GLN A 12 -18.09 6.94 19.26
N TRP A 13 -19.40 7.00 18.99
CA TRP A 13 -19.96 8.04 18.14
C TRP A 13 -19.92 9.41 18.83
N PRO A 14 -19.60 10.48 18.09
CA PRO A 14 -19.83 11.85 18.55
C PRO A 14 -21.31 12.04 18.93
N LYS A 15 -21.57 12.99 19.84
CA LYS A 15 -22.92 13.16 20.40
C LYS A 15 -23.93 13.55 19.32
N TYR A 16 -24.93 12.71 19.11
CA TYR A 16 -26.11 13.03 18.31
C TYR A 16 -27.17 13.74 19.18
N PRO A 17 -27.85 14.81 18.71
CA PRO A 17 -27.75 15.48 17.40
C PRO A 17 -26.80 16.69 17.35
N GLU A 18 -26.01 16.95 18.39
CA GLU A 18 -25.25 18.20 18.54
C GLU A 18 -24.05 18.29 17.58
N GLU A 19 -23.39 17.15 17.29
CA GLU A 19 -22.18 17.08 16.45
C GLU A 19 -22.43 16.46 15.08
N ILE A 20 -23.48 15.64 14.94
CA ILE A 20 -23.83 14.94 13.69
C ILE A 20 -25.33 15.03 13.41
N SER A 21 -25.69 15.20 12.14
CA SER A 21 -27.09 15.17 11.70
C SER A 21 -27.69 13.77 11.83
N TYR A 22 -29.02 13.70 11.92
CA TYR A 22 -29.75 12.43 12.00
C TYR A 22 -29.51 11.57 10.77
N GLU A 23 -29.55 12.20 9.60
CA GLU A 23 -29.36 11.55 8.33
C GLU A 23 -27.95 10.96 8.20
N ALA A 24 -26.93 11.64 8.75
CA ALA A 24 -25.56 11.12 8.80
C ALA A 24 -25.47 9.90 9.73
N TYR A 25 -26.05 9.99 10.93
CA TYR A 25 -26.06 8.90 11.90
C TYR A 25 -26.79 7.66 11.34
N ASP A 26 -27.96 7.85 10.73
CA ASP A 26 -28.73 6.78 10.09
C ASP A 26 -27.97 6.14 8.91
N LEU A 27 -27.31 6.96 8.07
CA LEU A 27 -26.49 6.47 6.97
C LEU A 27 -25.35 5.58 7.48
N MET A 28 -24.58 6.06 8.46
CA MET A 28 -23.46 5.31 9.05
C MET A 28 -23.96 3.99 9.65
N ASN A 29 -25.09 4.02 10.34
CA ASN A 29 -25.64 2.83 10.97
C ASN A 29 -26.08 1.75 9.98
N LYS A 30 -26.61 2.14 8.82
CA LYS A 30 -27.04 1.21 7.77
C LYS A 30 -25.87 0.70 6.92
N LEU A 31 -24.83 1.50 6.72
CA LEU A 31 -23.59 1.07 6.06
C LEU A 31 -22.77 0.12 6.93
N LEU A 32 -22.78 0.31 8.25
CA LEU A 32 -22.07 -0.53 9.22
C LEU A 32 -22.96 -1.66 9.77
N ASN A 33 -23.93 -2.12 8.99
CA ASN A 33 -24.71 -3.30 9.35
C ASN A 33 -23.80 -4.55 9.34
N GLU A 34 -23.81 -5.28 10.45
CA GLU A 34 -23.04 -6.52 10.64
C GLU A 34 -23.45 -7.58 9.62
N ASN A 35 -24.75 -7.65 9.31
CA ASN A 35 -25.25 -8.57 8.30
C ASN A 35 -24.99 -7.97 6.90
N PRO A 36 -24.10 -8.57 6.08
CA PRO A 36 -23.75 -8.04 4.77
C PRO A 36 -24.93 -8.01 3.79
N VAL A 37 -25.93 -8.88 3.96
CA VAL A 37 -27.12 -8.94 3.09
C VAL A 37 -28.10 -7.82 3.41
N GLN A 38 -28.12 -7.34 4.66
CA GLN A 38 -28.97 -6.23 5.11
C GLN A 38 -28.25 -4.88 5.08
N ARG A 39 -26.96 -4.88 4.73
CA ARG A 39 -26.15 -3.68 4.64
C ARG A 39 -26.64 -2.81 3.49
N LEU A 40 -26.72 -1.50 3.73
CA LEU A 40 -27.09 -0.55 2.68
C LEU A 40 -26.09 -0.67 1.52
N GLY A 41 -26.61 -0.87 0.31
CA GLY A 41 -25.79 -1.11 -0.87
C GLY A 41 -25.61 -2.60 -1.22
N ALA A 42 -26.17 -3.52 -0.43
CA ALA A 42 -26.12 -4.97 -0.72
C ALA A 42 -26.76 -5.29 -2.09
N THR A 43 -27.79 -4.55 -2.50
CA THR A 43 -28.40 -4.71 -3.85
C THR A 43 -27.88 -3.68 -4.85
N GLY A 44 -26.80 -2.96 -4.53
CA GLY A 44 -26.14 -2.00 -5.41
C GLY A 44 -26.19 -0.54 -4.93
N ALA A 45 -25.39 0.30 -5.59
CA ALA A 45 -25.13 1.69 -5.17
C ALA A 45 -26.38 2.59 -5.18
N THR A 46 -27.45 2.22 -5.91
CA THR A 46 -28.70 3.00 -5.95
C THR A 46 -29.36 3.14 -4.58
N GLU A 47 -29.21 2.14 -3.69
CA GLU A 47 -29.76 2.22 -2.33
C GLU A 47 -29.09 3.35 -1.54
N VAL A 48 -27.77 3.43 -1.63
CA VAL A 48 -26.96 4.47 -0.98
C VAL A 48 -27.31 5.84 -1.57
N LYS A 49 -27.39 5.96 -2.91
CA LYS A 49 -27.71 7.21 -3.59
C LYS A 49 -29.08 7.80 -3.22
N ARG A 50 -30.06 6.95 -2.87
CA ARG A 50 -31.41 7.36 -2.45
C ARG A 50 -31.52 7.71 -0.96
N HIS A 51 -30.45 7.57 -0.18
CA HIS A 51 -30.49 7.86 1.25
C HIS A 51 -30.78 9.36 1.49
N ALA A 52 -31.54 9.66 2.55
CA ALA A 52 -31.94 11.05 2.88
C ALA A 52 -30.73 11.99 3.08
N PHE A 53 -29.59 11.44 3.51
CA PHE A 53 -28.33 12.17 3.62
C PHE A 53 -27.86 12.78 2.28
N PHE A 54 -28.18 12.15 1.15
CA PHE A 54 -27.80 12.60 -0.18
C PHE A 54 -28.96 13.24 -0.97
N LYS A 55 -30.04 13.64 -0.30
CA LYS A 55 -31.26 14.17 -0.95
C LYS A 55 -30.99 15.38 -1.87
N ASP A 56 -29.97 16.17 -1.55
CA ASP A 56 -29.62 17.41 -2.28
C ASP A 56 -28.54 17.17 -3.36
N ILE A 57 -28.12 15.92 -3.57
CA ILE A 57 -27.11 15.57 -4.58
C ILE A 57 -27.78 15.20 -5.90
N ASN A 58 -27.47 15.96 -6.95
CA ASN A 58 -27.77 15.54 -8.31
C ASN A 58 -26.62 14.70 -8.88
N TRP A 59 -26.81 13.38 -8.89
CA TRP A 59 -25.83 12.38 -9.30
C TRP A 59 -25.42 12.46 -10.78
N ASP A 60 -26.30 12.96 -11.66
CA ASP A 60 -26.00 13.07 -13.10
C ASP A 60 -25.06 14.24 -13.39
N THR A 61 -25.13 15.29 -12.56
CA THR A 61 -24.31 16.49 -12.71
C THR A 61 -23.11 16.53 -11.77
N LEU A 62 -22.99 15.59 -10.82
CA LEU A 62 -22.01 15.62 -9.73
C LEU A 62 -20.57 15.81 -10.25
N ALA A 63 -20.20 15.13 -11.34
CA ALA A 63 -18.87 15.22 -11.94
C ALA A 63 -18.55 16.60 -12.54
N MET A 64 -19.58 17.41 -12.83
CA MET A 64 -19.44 18.77 -13.36
C MET A 64 -19.49 19.83 -12.25
N GLN A 65 -19.82 19.45 -11.01
CA GLN A 65 -19.90 20.39 -9.90
C GLN A 65 -18.51 20.85 -9.48
N LYS A 66 -18.42 22.12 -9.06
CA LYS A 66 -17.19 22.67 -8.50
C LYS A 66 -16.88 21.95 -7.18
N ALA A 67 -15.66 21.41 -7.08
CA ALA A 67 -15.18 20.81 -5.83
C ALA A 67 -15.12 21.85 -4.71
N MET A 68 -15.50 21.45 -3.49
CA MET A 68 -15.41 22.31 -2.30
C MET A 68 -13.96 22.66 -1.94
N PHE A 69 -13.02 21.80 -2.32
CA PHE A 69 -11.60 21.97 -2.09
C PHE A 69 -10.84 21.74 -3.39
N ILE A 70 -9.98 22.69 -3.74
CA ILE A 70 -9.05 22.60 -4.85
C ILE A 70 -7.65 22.73 -4.23
N PRO A 71 -6.82 21.67 -4.24
CA PRO A 71 -5.45 21.75 -3.74
C PRO A 71 -4.68 22.86 -4.44
N SER A 72 -3.93 23.65 -3.66
CA SER A 72 -3.04 24.69 -4.19
C SER A 72 -1.62 24.16 -4.15
N ALA A 73 -1.24 23.39 -5.18
CA ALA A 73 0.07 22.76 -5.30
C ALA A 73 0.82 23.30 -6.53
N GLU A 74 2.14 23.48 -6.39
CA GLU A 74 3.05 23.72 -7.52
C GLU A 74 3.43 22.38 -8.20
N SER A 75 4.08 22.44 -9.37
CA SER A 75 4.35 21.24 -10.20
C SER A 75 5.13 20.12 -9.50
N HIS A 76 5.93 20.45 -8.50
CA HIS A 76 6.76 19.51 -7.74
C HIS A 76 6.43 19.55 -6.24
N ASP A 77 5.31 20.18 -5.88
CA ASP A 77 4.87 20.28 -4.50
C ASP A 77 4.31 18.93 -4.03
N THR A 78 4.89 18.41 -2.95
CA THR A 78 4.45 17.19 -2.28
C THR A 78 3.93 17.45 -0.87
N SER A 79 3.56 18.70 -0.54
CA SER A 79 3.12 19.13 0.79
C SER A 79 1.87 18.40 1.30
N TYR A 80 0.97 17.97 0.40
CA TYR A 80 -0.20 17.15 0.75
C TYR A 80 0.15 15.68 1.05
N PHE A 81 1.41 15.27 0.85
CA PHE A 81 1.88 13.92 1.15
C PHE A 81 2.78 13.95 2.39
N MET A 82 2.51 13.06 3.34
CA MET A 82 3.39 12.89 4.50
C MET A 82 4.69 12.20 4.09
N SER A 83 5.83 12.74 4.52
CA SER A 83 7.10 12.03 4.40
C SER A 83 7.06 10.75 5.22
N ARG A 84 7.53 9.64 4.66
CA ARG A 84 7.69 8.37 5.39
C ARG A 84 8.76 8.46 6.48
N TYR A 85 9.67 9.41 6.35
CA TYR A 85 10.71 9.70 7.34
C TYR A 85 10.45 11.10 7.87
N ILE A 86 9.85 11.17 9.05
CA ILE A 86 9.84 12.40 9.85
C ILE A 86 11.27 12.58 10.33
N TRP A 87 12.10 13.28 9.56
CA TRP A 87 13.38 13.77 10.06
C TRP A 87 13.08 14.86 11.07
N ASN A 88 12.89 14.47 12.34
CA ASN A 88 12.73 15.45 13.41
C ASN A 88 14.13 16.00 13.77
N PRO A 89 14.38 17.31 13.70
CA PRO A 89 15.67 17.90 14.09
C PRO A 89 15.80 18.10 15.61
N GLU A 90 14.79 17.73 16.40
CA GLU A 90 14.73 18.04 17.85
C GLU A 90 14.87 16.80 18.76
N GLU A 91 15.06 15.61 18.20
CA GLU A 91 15.40 14.40 18.98
C GLU A 91 16.83 13.94 18.65
N GLU A 92 17.82 14.59 19.26
CA GLU A 92 19.21 14.12 19.31
C GLU A 92 19.40 12.92 20.29
N HIS A 93 18.32 12.19 20.64
CA HIS A 93 18.40 11.05 21.56
C HIS A 93 17.23 10.06 21.46
N CYS A 94 17.15 9.32 20.37
CA CYS A 94 16.49 8.01 20.36
C CYS A 94 17.14 7.18 19.26
N ALA A 95 17.62 5.99 19.64
CA ALA A 95 18.46 5.15 18.82
C ALA A 95 17.88 4.96 17.43
N GLY A 96 18.62 5.43 16.42
CA GLY A 96 18.44 4.98 15.05
C GLY A 96 18.66 3.48 15.02
N ALA A 97 17.59 2.71 15.15
CA ALA A 97 17.52 1.39 14.58
C ALA A 97 17.50 1.59 13.07
N SER A 98 18.69 1.74 12.50
CA SER A 98 18.95 1.46 11.10
C SER A 98 18.68 -0.03 10.89
N ASP A 99 17.43 -0.40 10.61
CA ASP A 99 17.10 -1.73 10.08
C ASP A 99 17.51 -1.81 8.60
N PHE A 100 18.80 -1.55 8.33
CA PHE A 100 19.43 -1.77 7.03
C PHE A 100 20.56 -2.81 7.10
N ASP A 101 21.07 -3.18 8.28
CA ASP A 101 22.14 -4.19 8.36
C ASP A 101 21.81 -5.25 9.43
N ASP A 102 21.03 -6.28 9.07
CA ASP A 102 21.29 -7.68 9.47
C ASP A 102 20.34 -8.64 8.72
N ILE A 103 20.66 -8.92 7.45
CA ILE A 103 20.21 -10.17 6.79
C ILE A 103 21.37 -11.17 6.83
N THR A 104 21.89 -11.48 8.01
CA THR A 104 22.61 -12.75 8.17
C THR A 104 21.60 -13.84 8.48
N GLU A 105 21.30 -14.61 7.43
CA GLU A 105 20.77 -15.98 7.46
C GLU A 105 21.18 -16.73 8.74
N THR A 106 20.30 -16.75 9.75
CA THR A 106 20.36 -17.73 10.84
C THR A 106 19.05 -18.49 10.83
N TYR A 107 18.99 -19.49 9.95
CA TYR A 107 18.18 -20.67 10.17
C TYR A 107 18.54 -21.23 11.55
N SER A 108 17.63 -21.12 12.53
CA SER A 108 17.70 -21.97 13.71
C SER A 108 17.10 -23.32 13.35
N SER A 109 17.87 -24.12 12.61
CA SER A 109 17.75 -25.59 12.64
C SER A 109 18.87 -26.13 13.52
N GLY A 110 18.52 -27.04 14.41
CA GLY A 110 19.31 -27.43 15.56
C GLY A 110 20.72 -27.93 15.26
N SER A 111 21.61 -27.75 16.23
CA SER A 111 22.96 -28.30 16.27
C SER A 111 23.00 -29.79 15.95
N GLY A 112 23.59 -30.10 14.80
CA GLY A 112 24.07 -31.43 14.43
C GLY A 112 25.41 -31.26 13.72
N THR A 113 26.44 -31.86 14.28
CA THR A 113 27.84 -31.88 13.82
C THR A 113 28.02 -32.43 12.41
N GLY A 114 28.96 -31.85 11.64
CA GLY A 114 29.84 -32.63 10.76
C GLY A 114 29.74 -32.38 9.25
N ASP A 115 30.89 -31.97 8.72
CA ASP A 115 31.48 -32.30 7.42
C ASP A 115 30.95 -31.67 6.11
N SER A 116 31.93 -31.52 5.22
CA SER A 116 32.03 -30.85 3.93
C SER A 116 31.12 -31.39 2.80
N LEU A 117 30.77 -30.50 1.85
CA LEU A 117 30.87 -30.64 0.36
C LEU A 117 29.79 -29.81 -0.39
N ASP A 118 30.30 -28.97 -1.30
CA ASP A 118 29.87 -28.60 -2.67
C ASP A 118 28.51 -27.92 -3.02
N GLU A 119 28.62 -27.08 -4.06
CA GLU A 119 27.61 -26.26 -4.75
C GLU A 119 26.36 -27.05 -5.20
N ASP A 120 25.16 -26.46 -5.06
CA ASP A 120 24.06 -26.58 -6.04
C ASP A 120 22.85 -25.66 -5.69
N GLY A 121 22.52 -24.77 -6.64
CA GLY A 121 21.18 -24.26 -6.97
C GLY A 121 20.24 -23.70 -5.88
N ASP A 122 19.99 -22.38 -5.93
CA ASP A 122 18.91 -21.72 -5.19
C ASP A 122 17.51 -22.27 -5.58
N VAL A 123 17.01 -23.24 -4.80
CA VAL A 123 15.63 -23.71 -4.86
C VAL A 123 14.77 -22.81 -3.97
N CYS A 124 13.96 -21.96 -4.58
CA CYS A 124 12.91 -21.21 -3.89
C CYS A 124 11.86 -22.20 -3.33
N GLY A 125 11.81 -22.34 -2.00
CA GLY A 125 10.85 -23.18 -1.30
C GLY A 125 9.42 -22.66 -1.44
N SER A 126 8.50 -23.50 -1.91
CA SER A 126 7.07 -23.19 -2.02
C SER A 126 6.44 -23.09 -0.63
N LEU A 127 5.92 -21.91 -0.26
CA LEU A 127 5.30 -21.60 1.04
C LEU A 127 3.93 -22.27 1.29
N ASN A 128 3.61 -23.35 0.57
CA ASN A 128 2.30 -24.00 0.62
C ASN A 128 2.02 -24.75 1.94
N ASP A 129 3.00 -24.88 2.83
CA ASP A 129 2.90 -25.75 4.02
C ASP A 129 2.27 -25.10 5.27
N PHE A 130 1.81 -23.85 5.20
CA PHE A 130 1.17 -23.20 6.36
C PHE A 130 -0.33 -23.46 6.52
N ASN A 131 -0.98 -24.24 5.65
CA ASN A 131 -2.46 -24.30 5.65
C ASN A 131 -3.10 -25.64 6.10
N ASN A 132 -2.39 -26.57 6.72
CA ASN A 132 -2.98 -27.87 7.09
C ASN A 132 -3.56 -27.96 8.53
N GLY A 133 -4.08 -26.87 9.09
CA GLY A 133 -4.37 -26.85 10.53
C GLY A 133 -5.47 -25.93 11.07
N ARG A 134 -6.58 -25.69 10.35
CA ARG A 134 -7.96 -25.48 10.87
C ARG A 134 -8.84 -24.71 9.89
N ASN A 135 -10.07 -25.20 9.72
CA ASN A 135 -11.24 -24.62 9.03
C ASN A 135 -11.31 -24.75 7.50
N GLN A 136 -11.95 -25.85 7.07
CA GLN A 136 -12.26 -26.21 5.69
C GLN A 136 -13.48 -25.45 5.10
N ASN A 137 -13.52 -24.11 5.02
CA ASN A 137 -14.66 -23.49 4.30
C ASN A 137 -14.47 -22.13 3.62
N LEU A 138 -13.23 -21.65 3.37
CA LEU A 138 -13.07 -20.49 2.49
C LEU A 138 -11.68 -20.47 1.82
N ALA A 139 -11.42 -21.45 0.95
CA ALA A 139 -10.23 -21.44 0.11
C ALA A 139 -10.44 -20.53 -1.11
N VAL A 140 -10.45 -19.20 -0.89
CA VAL A 140 -10.15 -18.28 -1.99
C VAL A 140 -8.63 -18.22 -2.10
N GLN A 141 -8.09 -18.94 -3.08
CA GLN A 141 -6.68 -18.98 -3.40
C GLN A 141 -6.25 -17.63 -3.97
N TYR A 142 -5.93 -16.66 -3.11
CA TYR A 142 -5.21 -15.47 -3.51
C TYR A 142 -3.76 -15.86 -3.81
N SER A 143 -3.49 -16.19 -5.07
CA SER A 143 -2.14 -16.20 -5.58
C SER A 143 -1.71 -14.75 -5.79
N PHE A 144 -1.06 -14.17 -4.79
CA PHE A 144 -0.34 -12.89 -4.93
C PHE A 144 0.88 -13.02 -5.89
N SER A 145 1.12 -14.23 -6.41
CA SER A 145 2.19 -14.59 -7.36
C SER A 145 1.87 -14.29 -8.83
N ASN A 146 0.79 -13.57 -9.16
CA ASN A 146 0.38 -13.34 -10.54
C ASN A 146 1.01 -12.10 -11.22
N PHE A 147 2.09 -11.55 -10.65
CA PHE A 147 2.87 -10.49 -11.29
C PHE A 147 4.01 -11.10 -12.12
N SER A 148 3.82 -11.16 -13.43
CA SER A 148 4.90 -11.35 -14.39
C SER A 148 5.27 -10.01 -14.99
N PHE A 149 6.52 -9.57 -14.76
CA PHE A 149 7.05 -8.37 -15.40
C PHE A 149 7.28 -8.65 -16.89
N LYS A 150 6.27 -8.39 -17.72
CA LYS A 150 6.31 -8.64 -19.17
C LYS A 150 7.47 -7.94 -19.89
N ASN A 151 8.02 -6.87 -19.30
CA ASN A 151 9.01 -6.01 -19.93
C ASN A 151 10.36 -5.95 -19.18
N LEU A 152 10.62 -6.86 -18.23
CA LEU A 152 11.84 -6.79 -17.42
C LEU A 152 13.11 -6.88 -18.28
N SER A 153 13.13 -7.78 -19.26
CA SER A 153 14.23 -7.92 -20.22
C SER A 153 14.42 -6.69 -21.10
N GLN A 154 13.33 -6.05 -21.52
CA GLN A 154 13.37 -4.82 -22.33
C GLN A 154 13.93 -3.66 -21.50
N LEU A 155 13.50 -3.51 -20.25
CA LEU A 155 14.01 -2.49 -19.33
C LEU A 155 15.50 -2.67 -19.04
N VAL A 156 15.95 -3.91 -18.79
CA VAL A 156 17.38 -4.23 -18.62
C VAL A 156 18.18 -3.80 -19.84
N THR A 157 17.67 -4.08 -21.05
CA THR A 157 18.33 -3.73 -22.31
C THR A 157 18.39 -2.21 -22.52
N ILE A 158 17.29 -1.51 -22.28
CA ILE A 158 17.20 -0.04 -22.42
C ILE A 158 18.13 0.66 -21.43
N ASN A 159 18.16 0.18 -20.18
CA ASN A 159 19.04 0.74 -19.16
C ASN A 159 20.52 0.51 -19.52
N TYR A 160 20.87 -0.66 -20.05
CA TYR A 160 22.22 -0.97 -20.49
C TYR A 160 22.67 -0.09 -21.68
N ASP A 161 21.80 0.11 -22.68
CA ASP A 161 22.08 0.98 -23.84
C ASP A 161 22.24 2.46 -23.42
N MET A 162 21.45 2.92 -22.45
CA MET A 162 21.56 4.30 -21.92
C MET A 162 22.90 4.53 -21.20
N MET A 163 23.36 3.55 -20.41
CA MET A 163 24.66 3.60 -19.75
C MET A 163 25.84 3.60 -20.74
N LEU A 164 25.73 2.83 -21.82
CA LEU A 164 26.76 2.77 -22.87
C LEU A 164 26.80 4.04 -23.72
N LYS A 165 25.65 4.65 -24.02
CA LYS A 165 25.58 5.92 -24.77
C LYS A 165 26.19 7.07 -23.99
N ASN A 166 25.89 7.18 -22.69
CA ASN A 166 26.49 8.19 -21.82
C ASN A 166 28.02 8.02 -21.68
N SER A 167 28.56 6.82 -21.94
CA SER A 167 30.01 6.57 -21.90
C SER A 167 30.73 6.89 -23.21
N LYS A 168 30.00 7.17 -24.31
CA LYS A 168 30.58 7.47 -25.63
C LYS A 168 30.58 8.96 -26.00
N ASP A 169 29.86 9.81 -25.26
CA ASP A 169 29.75 11.24 -25.53
C ASP A 169 30.77 12.12 -24.77
N SER A 170 31.91 11.57 -24.33
CA SER A 170 33.07 12.39 -23.92
C SER A 170 33.95 12.74 -25.13
N PRO A 171 33.99 13.99 -25.61
CA PRO A 171 34.97 14.41 -26.60
C PRO A 171 36.35 14.53 -25.95
N ASN A 172 37.32 13.82 -26.52
CA ASN A 172 38.74 14.06 -26.30
C ASN A 172 39.14 15.41 -26.92
N ASP A 173 39.24 16.47 -26.11
CA ASP A 173 39.92 17.70 -26.51
C ASP A 173 41.37 17.69 -25.98
N PHE A 174 42.27 17.12 -26.79
CA PHE A 174 43.69 17.47 -26.75
C PHE A 174 43.88 18.82 -27.43
N ASN A 175 44.23 19.87 -26.67
CA ASN A 175 44.82 21.09 -27.24
C ASN A 175 46.34 21.05 -27.09
N PRO A 176 47.14 21.27 -28.16
CA PRO A 176 48.57 21.44 -28.04
C PRO A 176 48.91 22.86 -27.52
N PRO A 177 50.04 23.06 -26.83
CA PRO A 177 50.45 24.39 -26.40
C PRO A 177 51.13 25.11 -27.57
N VAL A 178 50.81 26.40 -27.75
CA VAL A 178 51.45 27.26 -28.75
C VAL A 178 51.55 28.69 -28.17
N PRO A 179 52.56 29.49 -28.54
CA PRO A 179 54.01 29.30 -28.44
C PRO A 179 54.65 30.21 -27.37
#